data_AF-A0A2D7ALL4-F1
#
_entry.id   AF-A0A2D7ALL4-F1
#
_cell.length_a   1.000
_cell.length_b   1.000
_cell.length_c   1.000
_cell.angle_alpha   90.00
_cell.angle_beta   90.00
_cell.angle_gamma   90.00
#
_symmetry.space_group_name_H-M   'P 1'
#
loop_
_entity.id
_entity.type
_entity.pdbx_description
1 polymer ?
#
loop_
_entity_poly.entity_id
_entity_poly.type
_entity_poly.pdbx_seq_one_letter_code
_entity_poly.pdbx_strand_id
1 'polypeptide(L)'
;MKFNLFLLKFFISYSILFPLTADEKDMFNIPSQLLLDIGKEVYFSKSSDSCAKCHGDISSLDIVNKDMDKSADLKDPKTWVVYKALGGELKKNENPKKFEKHLNSIIINLITYGANDWNRKFYSNASKEYGFNWNRVEGKQQYDGQMKGIKIAIAKNILKKIDRTLKKEGYKINRKNLENIAAISVYRYVENQFR
;
A
#
# COMPACT_ATOMS: atom_id res chain seq x y z
N MET A 1 51.30 -16.56 37.46
CA MET A 1 51.15 -15.94 36.12
C MET A 1 49.75 -15.32 36.07
N LYS A 2 49.65 -14.04 35.71
CA LYS A 2 48.48 -13.17 35.95
C LYS A 2 47.38 -13.37 34.88
N PHE A 3 46.13 -13.44 35.33
CA PHE A 3 44.91 -13.32 34.53
C PHE A 3 44.76 -11.88 33.99
N ASN A 4 44.36 -11.71 32.73
CA ASN A 4 43.78 -10.49 32.13
C ASN A 4 43.36 -10.83 30.70
N LEU A 5 42.30 -10.30 30.09
CA LEU A 5 41.07 -9.64 30.52
C LEU A 5 40.21 -9.70 29.23
N PHE A 6 39.00 -10.22 29.32
CA PHE A 6 38.07 -10.38 28.19
C PHE A 6 37.59 -9.00 27.74
N LEU A 7 37.95 -8.55 26.52
CA LEU A 7 37.37 -7.36 25.90
C LEU A 7 36.14 -7.75 25.09
N LEU A 8 35.00 -7.81 25.77
CA LEU A 8 33.68 -7.91 25.15
C LEU A 8 33.30 -6.54 24.56
N LYS A 9 33.48 -6.36 23.25
CA LYS A 9 32.98 -5.18 22.52
C LYS A 9 31.46 -5.26 22.39
N PHE A 10 30.74 -4.55 23.25
CA PHE A 10 29.32 -4.26 23.06
C PHE A 10 29.14 -3.33 21.85
N PHE A 11 28.75 -3.89 20.70
CA PHE A 11 28.12 -3.11 19.64
C PHE A 11 26.71 -2.76 20.10
N ILE A 12 26.55 -1.56 20.69
CA ILE A 12 25.23 -0.95 20.88
C ILE A 12 24.74 -0.56 19.48
N SER A 13 23.99 -1.46 18.85
CA SER A 13 23.17 -1.15 17.69
C SER A 13 22.14 -0.11 18.13
N TYR A 14 22.42 1.15 17.80
CA TYR A 14 21.44 2.23 17.88
C TYR A 14 20.33 1.91 16.87
N SER A 15 19.30 1.21 17.34
CA SER A 15 18.02 1.16 16.66
C SER A 15 17.51 2.59 16.59
N ILE A 16 17.65 3.23 15.44
CA ILE A 16 16.96 4.49 15.14
C ILE A 16 15.46 4.15 15.14
N LEU A 17 14.83 4.16 16.32
CA LEU A 17 13.40 4.35 16.41
C LEU A 17 13.16 5.79 15.97
N PHE A 18 12.77 5.95 14.71
CA PHE A 18 12.11 7.18 14.29
C PHE A 18 10.90 7.37 15.21
N PRO A 19 10.79 8.49 15.94
CA PRO A 19 9.59 8.78 16.70
C PRO A 19 8.44 8.94 15.70
N LEU A 20 7.55 7.94 15.67
CA LEU A 20 6.26 8.04 14.98
C LEU A 20 5.59 9.32 15.44
N THR A 21 5.13 10.13 14.49
CA THR A 21 4.37 11.33 14.83
C THR A 21 3.09 10.94 15.58
N ALA A 22 2.56 11.80 16.45
CA ALA A 22 1.29 11.54 17.17
C ALA A 22 0.15 11.17 16.20
N ASP A 23 0.19 11.77 15.01
CA ASP A 23 -0.70 11.54 13.89
C ASP A 23 -0.56 10.14 13.23
N GLU A 24 0.64 9.57 13.18
CA GLU A 24 0.86 8.18 12.72
C GLU A 24 0.44 7.16 13.79
N LYS A 25 0.65 7.49 15.08
CA LYS A 25 0.24 6.66 16.22
C LYS A 25 -1.27 6.42 16.24
N ASP A 26 -2.06 7.43 15.90
CA ASP A 26 -3.53 7.30 15.85
C ASP A 26 -4.01 6.39 14.72
N MET A 27 -3.30 6.36 13.59
CA MET A 27 -3.62 5.46 12.47
C MET A 27 -3.45 3.98 12.83
N PHE A 28 -2.48 3.63 13.68
CA PHE A 28 -2.28 2.27 14.17
C PHE A 28 -3.34 1.83 15.19
N ASN A 29 -4.14 2.75 15.73
CA ASN A 29 -5.18 2.49 16.73
C ASN A 29 -6.60 2.47 16.14
N ILE A 30 -6.76 2.65 14.83
CA ILE A 30 -8.07 2.55 14.16
C ILE A 30 -8.43 1.05 14.04
N PRO A 31 -9.62 0.62 14.51
CA PRO A 31 -10.05 -0.77 14.42
C PRO A 31 -10.01 -1.29 12.99
N SER A 32 -9.57 -2.53 12.81
CA SER A 32 -9.49 -3.17 11.50
C SER A 32 -10.81 -3.10 10.73
N GLN A 33 -11.95 -3.35 11.41
CA GLN A 33 -13.26 -3.28 10.76
C GLN A 33 -13.57 -1.88 10.22
N LEU A 34 -13.23 -0.83 10.98
CA LEU A 34 -13.44 0.55 10.57
C LEU A 34 -12.59 0.90 9.33
N LEU A 35 -11.35 0.39 9.26
CA LEU A 35 -10.51 0.53 8.07
C LEU A 35 -11.09 -0.23 6.86
N LEU A 36 -11.69 -1.40 7.06
CA LEU A 36 -12.34 -2.14 5.97
C LEU A 36 -13.56 -1.38 5.43
N ASP A 37 -14.38 -0.81 6.31
CA ASP A 37 -15.57 -0.03 5.92
C ASP A 37 -15.18 1.24 5.15
N ILE A 38 -14.16 1.96 5.63
CA ILE A 38 -13.58 3.10 4.91
C ILE A 38 -13.03 2.65 3.56
N GLY A 39 -12.30 1.53 3.52
CA GLY A 39 -11.71 1.00 2.31
C GLY A 39 -12.75 0.66 1.25
N LYS A 40 -13.85 0.04 1.65
CA LYS A 40 -15.00 -0.25 0.77
C LYS A 40 -15.61 1.03 0.19
N GLU A 41 -15.84 2.05 1.03
CA GLU A 41 -16.40 3.33 0.59
C GLU A 41 -15.48 4.03 -0.45
N VAL A 42 -14.17 3.98 -0.24
CA VAL A 42 -13.22 4.56 -1.20
C VAL A 42 -13.17 3.76 -2.49
N TYR A 43 -13.11 2.43 -2.39
CA TYR A 43 -13.02 1.51 -3.54
C TYR A 43 -14.21 1.70 -4.50
N PHE A 44 -15.43 1.72 -3.97
CA PHE A 44 -16.68 1.87 -4.73
C PHE A 44 -17.14 3.32 -4.87
N SER A 45 -16.28 4.31 -4.60
CA SER A 45 -16.66 5.70 -4.74
C SER A 45 -17.15 5.99 -6.16
N LYS A 46 -18.20 6.81 -6.30
CA LYS A 46 -18.78 7.18 -7.61
C LYS A 46 -17.94 8.24 -8.36
N SER A 47 -16.62 8.29 -8.14
CA SER A 47 -15.75 9.20 -8.87
C SER A 47 -15.39 8.62 -10.24
N SER A 48 -15.00 9.48 -11.18
CA SER A 48 -14.52 9.09 -12.51
C SER A 48 -13.26 8.22 -12.49
N ASP A 49 -12.59 8.13 -11.34
CA ASP A 49 -11.27 7.54 -11.15
C ASP A 49 -11.25 6.62 -9.92
N SER A 50 -12.39 6.00 -9.59
CA SER A 50 -12.46 5.06 -8.47
C SER A 50 -11.77 3.74 -8.79
N CYS A 51 -11.35 3.03 -7.74
CA CYS A 51 -10.69 1.73 -7.88
C CYS A 51 -11.60 0.71 -8.60
N ALA A 52 -12.89 0.71 -8.25
CA ALA A 52 -13.90 -0.15 -8.85
C ALA A 52 -14.10 0.09 -10.35
N LYS A 53 -13.82 1.29 -10.86
CA LYS A 53 -13.94 1.56 -12.29
C LYS A 53 -12.95 0.73 -13.11
N CYS A 54 -11.69 0.69 -12.67
CA CYS A 54 -10.65 -0.05 -13.39
C CYS A 54 -10.71 -1.56 -13.09
N HIS A 55 -11.04 -1.93 -11.85
CA HIS A 55 -10.93 -3.31 -11.36
C HIS A 55 -12.26 -4.06 -11.21
N GLY A 56 -13.39 -3.39 -11.43
CA GLY A 56 -14.73 -3.94 -11.24
C GLY A 56 -15.07 -4.19 -9.77
N ASP A 57 -16.16 -4.94 -9.56
CA ASP A 57 -16.56 -5.42 -8.23
C ASP A 57 -15.72 -6.65 -7.84
N ILE A 58 -14.72 -6.43 -6.99
CA ILE A 58 -13.84 -7.50 -6.50
C ILE A 58 -14.50 -8.46 -5.51
N SER A 59 -15.66 -8.10 -4.96
CA SER A 59 -16.44 -8.96 -4.06
C SER A 59 -17.33 -9.95 -4.83
N SER A 60 -17.56 -9.71 -6.12
CA SER A 60 -18.27 -10.62 -7.01
C SER A 60 -17.34 -11.69 -7.58
N LEU A 61 -17.86 -12.91 -7.78
CA LEU A 61 -17.17 -13.95 -8.56
C LEU A 61 -17.10 -13.58 -10.06
N ASP A 62 -18.05 -12.77 -10.53
CA ASP A 62 -18.16 -12.33 -11.91
C ASP A 62 -17.25 -11.11 -12.18
N ILE A 63 -16.38 -11.22 -13.18
CA ILE A 63 -15.51 -10.12 -13.67
C ILE A 63 -16.33 -9.12 -14.54
N VAL A 64 -17.65 -9.11 -14.38
CA VAL A 64 -18.56 -8.24 -15.11
C VAL A 64 -18.36 -6.83 -14.52
N ASN A 65 -18.00 -5.86 -15.37
CA ASN A 65 -17.75 -4.44 -15.06
C ASN A 65 -16.29 -4.00 -14.80
N LYS A 66 -15.27 -4.65 -15.35
CA LYS A 66 -13.95 -3.99 -15.50
C LYS A 66 -13.98 -3.07 -16.74
N ASP A 67 -13.75 -1.76 -16.56
CA ASP A 67 -13.65 -0.83 -17.72
C ASP A 67 -12.32 -1.01 -18.48
N MET A 68 -11.37 -1.78 -17.94
CA MET A 68 -10.02 -1.91 -18.48
C MET A 68 -9.55 -3.37 -18.51
N ASP A 69 -9.41 -3.93 -19.71
CA ASP A 69 -8.90 -5.30 -19.94
C ASP A 69 -7.46 -5.52 -19.44
N LYS A 70 -6.69 -4.44 -19.24
CA LYS A 70 -5.29 -4.45 -18.81
C LYS A 70 -5.09 -4.21 -17.31
N SER A 71 -6.17 -4.07 -16.54
CA SER A 71 -6.09 -3.94 -15.09
C SER A 71 -5.51 -5.19 -14.44
N ALA A 72 -4.79 -5.01 -13.34
CA ALA A 72 -4.29 -6.13 -12.55
C ALA A 72 -5.47 -6.95 -11.98
N ASP A 73 -5.35 -8.27 -12.01
CA ASP A 73 -6.26 -9.16 -11.30
C ASP A 73 -5.97 -9.06 -9.81
N LEU A 74 -6.82 -8.34 -9.08
CA LEU A 74 -6.63 -8.11 -7.64
C LEU A 74 -6.81 -9.38 -6.80
N LYS A 75 -7.34 -10.47 -7.37
CA LYS A 75 -7.53 -11.75 -6.66
C LYS A 75 -6.25 -12.58 -6.57
N ASP A 76 -5.33 -12.41 -7.53
CA ASP A 76 -4.06 -13.13 -7.57
C ASP A 76 -2.86 -12.18 -7.56
N PRO A 77 -2.23 -11.97 -6.39
CA PRO A 77 -1.03 -11.14 -6.28
C PRO A 77 0.14 -11.59 -7.16
N LYS A 78 0.21 -12.85 -7.59
CA LYS A 78 1.29 -13.34 -8.46
C LYS A 78 1.22 -12.73 -9.84
N THR A 79 0.05 -12.26 -10.26
CA THR A 79 -0.14 -11.55 -11.52
C THR A 79 0.39 -10.12 -11.46
N TRP A 80 0.52 -9.54 -10.26
CA TRP A 80 0.85 -8.14 -10.07
C TRP A 80 2.29 -7.83 -10.47
N VAL A 81 2.44 -6.67 -11.12
CA VAL A 81 3.74 -6.14 -11.53
C VAL A 81 4.71 -6.05 -10.35
N VAL A 82 4.27 -5.52 -9.21
CA VAL A 82 5.10 -5.38 -8.01
C VAL A 82 5.59 -6.73 -7.48
N TYR A 83 4.75 -7.75 -7.49
CA TYR A 83 5.11 -9.09 -7.01
C TYR A 83 6.26 -9.66 -7.86
N LYS A 84 6.12 -9.59 -9.19
CA LYS A 84 7.13 -10.02 -10.15
C LYS A 84 8.42 -9.19 -10.03
N ALA A 85 8.28 -7.86 -9.95
CA ALA A 85 9.40 -6.93 -9.83
C ALA A 85 10.21 -7.12 -8.54
N LEU A 86 9.60 -7.60 -7.46
CA LEU A 86 10.27 -7.95 -6.21
C LEU A 86 10.92 -9.36 -6.21
N GLY A 87 10.84 -10.10 -7.32
CA GLY A 87 11.43 -11.44 -7.45
C GLY A 87 10.48 -12.58 -7.09
N GLY A 88 9.19 -12.28 -6.91
CA GLY A 88 8.10 -13.25 -6.77
C GLY A 88 8.34 -14.35 -5.74
N GLU A 89 7.97 -15.59 -6.09
CA GLU A 89 8.01 -16.74 -5.18
C GLU A 89 9.42 -17.00 -4.63
N LEU A 90 10.46 -16.75 -5.42
CA LEU A 90 11.84 -16.95 -4.98
C LEU A 90 12.17 -16.05 -3.79
N LYS A 91 11.87 -14.74 -3.88
CA LYS A 91 12.11 -13.80 -2.77
C LYS A 91 11.11 -13.95 -1.63
N LYS A 92 9.87 -14.36 -1.93
CA LYS A 92 8.88 -14.70 -0.92
C LYS A 92 9.33 -15.88 -0.07
N ASN A 93 9.86 -16.94 -0.67
CA ASN A 93 10.31 -18.14 0.04
C ASN A 93 11.60 -17.90 0.84
N GLU A 94 12.53 -17.07 0.35
CA GLU A 94 13.74 -16.71 1.07
C GLU A 94 13.44 -15.94 2.38
N ASN A 95 12.52 -14.97 2.33
CA ASN A 95 12.14 -14.19 3.52
C ASN A 95 10.70 -13.66 3.39
N PRO A 96 9.70 -14.44 3.82
CA PRO A 96 8.29 -14.11 3.63
C PRO A 96 7.90 -12.77 4.25
N LYS A 97 8.34 -12.51 5.49
CA LYS A 97 8.00 -11.28 6.24
C LYS A 97 8.56 -10.03 5.58
N LYS A 98 9.81 -10.09 5.09
CA LYS A 98 10.45 -8.97 4.39
C LYS A 98 9.80 -8.73 3.04
N PHE A 99 9.52 -9.80 2.29
CA PHE A 99 8.84 -9.71 1.00
C PHE A 99 7.47 -9.07 1.14
N GLU A 100 6.65 -9.54 2.09
CA GLU A 100 5.33 -8.99 2.36
C GLU A 100 5.40 -7.52 2.77
N LYS A 101 6.33 -7.14 3.68
CA LYS A 101 6.52 -5.74 4.06
C LYS A 101 6.85 -4.86 2.85
N HIS A 102 7.75 -5.30 1.96
CA HIS A 102 8.13 -4.54 0.78
C HIS A 102 7.00 -4.44 -0.24
N LEU A 103 6.30 -5.55 -0.48
CA LEU A 103 5.14 -5.63 -1.36
C LEU A 103 4.06 -4.63 -0.91
N ASN A 104 3.69 -4.67 0.37
CA ASN A 104 2.65 -3.82 0.94
C ASN A 104 3.05 -2.34 0.87
N SER A 105 4.29 -2.01 1.20
CA SER A 105 4.80 -0.63 1.09
C SER A 105 4.71 -0.08 -0.34
N ILE A 106 5.06 -0.88 -1.35
CA ILE A 106 5.01 -0.43 -2.75
C ILE A 106 3.56 -0.29 -3.22
N ILE A 107 2.68 -1.24 -2.88
CA ILE A 107 1.26 -1.17 -3.26
C ILE A 107 0.59 0.05 -2.65
N ILE A 108 0.78 0.29 -1.34
CA ILE A 108 0.21 1.45 -0.65
C ILE A 108 0.71 2.74 -1.29
N ASN A 109 2.00 2.84 -1.62
CA ASN A 109 2.53 4.00 -2.36
C ASN A 109 1.87 4.16 -3.73
N LEU A 110 1.70 3.07 -4.48
CA LEU A 110 1.06 3.10 -5.79
C LEU A 110 -0.42 3.54 -5.69
N ILE A 111 -1.17 3.06 -4.70
CA ILE A 111 -2.56 3.51 -4.42
C ILE A 111 -2.59 4.98 -4.01
N THR A 112 -1.61 5.42 -3.21
CA THR A 112 -1.56 6.80 -2.71
C THR A 112 -1.29 7.80 -3.82
N TYR A 113 -0.28 7.53 -4.66
CA TYR A 113 0.27 8.50 -5.61
C TYR A 113 -0.12 8.23 -7.07
N GLY A 114 -0.53 7.01 -7.40
CA GLY A 114 -0.84 6.59 -8.77
C GLY A 114 0.42 6.34 -9.60
N ALA A 115 0.22 5.82 -10.81
CA ALA A 115 1.30 5.38 -11.69
C ALA A 115 2.24 6.51 -12.10
N ASN A 116 1.71 7.68 -12.46
CA ASN A 116 2.54 8.78 -12.98
C ASN A 116 3.59 9.25 -11.97
N ASP A 117 3.18 9.48 -10.72
CA ASP A 117 4.11 9.87 -9.66
C ASP A 117 5.00 8.71 -9.25
N TRP A 118 4.47 7.48 -9.22
CA TRP A 118 5.26 6.29 -8.92
C TRP A 118 6.41 6.10 -9.90
N ASN A 119 6.10 6.10 -11.21
CA ASN A 119 7.05 5.92 -12.31
C ASN A 119 8.16 6.98 -12.27
N ARG A 120 7.81 8.23 -11.95
CA ARG A 120 8.76 9.36 -11.94
C ARG A 120 9.61 9.45 -10.67
N LYS A 121 9.02 9.20 -9.49
CA LYS A 121 9.61 9.59 -8.21
C LYS A 121 9.94 8.41 -7.30
N PHE A 122 9.10 7.37 -7.31
CA PHE A 122 9.18 6.29 -6.32
C PHE A 122 9.93 5.07 -6.83
N TYR A 123 9.99 4.85 -8.14
CA TYR A 123 10.74 3.75 -8.74
C TYR A 123 12.20 3.69 -8.27
N SER A 124 12.90 4.83 -8.25
CA SER A 124 14.32 4.89 -7.83
C SER A 124 14.50 4.43 -6.39
N ASN A 125 13.64 4.89 -5.47
CA ASN A 125 13.68 4.50 -4.07
C ASN A 125 13.32 3.02 -3.90
N ALA A 126 12.27 2.54 -4.57
CA ALA A 126 11.87 1.13 -4.52
C ALA A 126 12.97 0.19 -5.06
N SER A 127 13.72 0.62 -6.07
CA SER A 127 14.84 -0.15 -6.61
C SER A 127 15.98 -0.27 -5.59
N LYS A 128 16.32 0.83 -4.91
CA LYS A 128 17.40 0.87 -3.91
C LYS A 128 17.02 0.18 -2.60
N GLU A 129 15.84 0.45 -2.08
CA GLU A 129 15.41 0.01 -0.75
C GLU A 129 14.82 -1.40 -0.76
N TYR A 130 14.06 -1.75 -1.82
CA TYR A 130 13.30 -2.99 -1.87
C TYR A 130 13.81 -3.98 -2.93
N GLY A 131 14.78 -3.57 -3.75
CA GLY A 131 15.29 -4.38 -4.84
C GLY A 131 14.29 -4.56 -5.98
N PHE A 132 13.35 -3.62 -6.15
CA PHE A 132 12.40 -3.60 -7.26
C PHE A 132 13.14 -3.54 -8.61
N ASN A 133 12.77 -4.40 -9.56
CA ASN A 133 13.43 -4.43 -10.88
C ASN A 133 12.45 -4.75 -12.01
N TRP A 134 12.33 -3.83 -12.98
CA TRP A 134 11.49 -3.99 -14.17
C TRP A 134 11.93 -5.13 -15.10
N ASN A 135 13.21 -5.53 -15.10
CA ASN A 135 13.69 -6.65 -15.91
C ASN A 135 13.05 -7.99 -15.52
N ARG A 136 12.38 -8.06 -14.36
CA ARG A 136 11.62 -9.23 -13.90
C ARG A 136 10.16 -9.21 -14.36
N VAL A 137 9.74 -8.17 -15.08
CA VAL A 137 8.37 -7.98 -15.55
C VAL A 137 8.39 -7.93 -17.07
N GLU A 138 7.93 -9.00 -17.69
CA GLU A 138 7.91 -9.12 -19.16
C GLU A 138 7.09 -7.99 -19.81
N GLY A 139 7.66 -7.36 -20.84
CA GLY A 139 7.00 -6.36 -21.67
C GLY A 139 6.60 -5.07 -20.95
N LYS A 140 7.07 -4.81 -19.72
CA LYS A 140 6.73 -3.61 -18.94
C LYS A 140 7.96 -2.94 -18.35
N GLN A 141 8.00 -1.61 -18.49
CA GLN A 141 9.02 -0.75 -17.88
C GLN A 141 8.43 0.32 -16.96
N GLN A 142 7.10 0.39 -16.90
CA GLN A 142 6.36 1.34 -16.08
C GLN A 142 4.91 0.88 -15.85
N TYR A 143 4.26 1.45 -14.83
CA TYR A 143 2.81 1.30 -14.64
C TYR A 143 2.04 2.17 -15.65
N ASP A 144 0.80 1.78 -15.94
CA ASP A 144 -0.10 2.53 -16.82
C ASP A 144 -0.54 3.84 -16.16
N GLY A 145 -0.34 4.97 -16.84
CA GLY A 145 -0.67 6.32 -16.36
C GLY A 145 -2.16 6.58 -16.14
N GLN A 146 -3.03 5.67 -16.56
CA GLN A 146 -4.46 5.68 -16.22
C GLN A 146 -4.72 5.41 -14.73
N MET A 147 -3.81 4.72 -14.02
CA MET A 147 -3.94 4.52 -12.57
C MET A 147 -3.69 5.83 -11.81
N LYS A 148 -4.77 6.51 -11.40
CA LYS A 148 -4.71 7.71 -10.57
C LYS A 148 -4.64 7.34 -9.10
N GLY A 149 -3.78 8.03 -8.36
CA GLY A 149 -3.66 7.86 -6.92
C GLY A 149 -4.73 8.63 -6.16
N ILE A 150 -4.96 8.23 -4.92
CA ILE A 150 -5.89 8.89 -4.01
C ILE A 150 -5.57 10.38 -3.85
N LYS A 151 -4.29 10.76 -3.73
CA LYS A 151 -3.90 12.17 -3.59
C LYS A 151 -4.26 13.05 -4.79
N ILE A 152 -4.48 12.43 -5.95
CA ILE A 152 -4.78 13.15 -7.19
C ILE A 152 -6.29 13.16 -7.45
N ALA A 153 -6.95 12.01 -7.30
CA ALA A 153 -8.27 11.80 -7.86
C ALA A 153 -9.38 11.47 -6.85
N ILE A 154 -9.07 11.33 -5.56
CA ILE A 154 -10.13 11.09 -4.58
C ILE A 154 -11.07 12.29 -4.50
N ALA A 155 -12.37 12.03 -4.63
CA ALA A 155 -13.35 13.07 -4.58
C ALA A 155 -13.45 13.68 -3.17
N LYS A 156 -13.51 15.02 -3.08
CA LYS A 156 -13.53 15.76 -1.79
C LYS A 156 -14.68 15.32 -0.87
N ASN A 157 -15.81 14.91 -1.43
CA ASN A 157 -16.96 14.40 -0.68
C ASN A 157 -16.65 13.05 0.01
N ILE A 158 -15.84 12.19 -0.60
CA ILE A 158 -15.39 10.92 0.00
C ILE A 158 -14.48 11.22 1.19
N LEU A 159 -13.48 12.10 1.05
CA LEU A 159 -12.64 12.52 2.17
C LEU A 159 -13.47 13.11 3.33
N LYS A 160 -14.51 13.90 3.04
CA LYS A 160 -15.43 14.42 4.05
C LYS A 160 -16.23 13.31 4.74
N LYS A 161 -16.63 12.26 4.02
CA LYS A 161 -17.31 11.10 4.62
C LYS A 161 -16.38 10.36 5.56
N ILE A 162 -15.15 10.07 5.13
CA ILE A 162 -14.12 9.41 5.95
C ILE A 162 -13.88 10.20 7.24
N ASP A 163 -13.67 11.52 7.14
CA ASP A 163 -13.49 12.41 8.29
C ASP A 163 -14.66 12.32 9.28
N ARG A 164 -15.90 12.32 8.78
CA ARG A 164 -17.10 12.18 9.64
C ARG A 164 -17.19 10.82 10.30
N THR A 165 -16.88 9.74 9.56
CA THR A 165 -16.86 8.38 10.09
C THR A 165 -15.84 8.27 11.23
N LEU A 166 -14.61 8.73 11.01
CA LEU A 166 -13.55 8.72 12.02
C LEU A 166 -13.93 9.56 13.27
N LYS A 167 -14.52 10.75 13.08
CA LYS A 167 -14.96 11.60 14.19
C LYS A 167 -16.06 10.99 15.04
N LYS A 168 -16.99 10.26 14.44
CA LYS A 168 -18.05 9.54 15.18
C LYS A 168 -17.46 8.47 16.10
N GLU A 169 -16.37 7.85 15.66
CA GLU A 169 -15.63 6.83 16.42
C GLU A 169 -14.56 7.45 17.35
N GLY A 170 -14.55 8.78 17.51
CA GLY A 170 -13.66 9.49 18.45
C GLY A 170 -12.29 9.89 17.88
N TYR A 171 -12.00 9.62 16.61
CA TYR A 171 -10.71 9.96 15.98
C TYR A 171 -10.72 11.36 15.38
N LYS A 172 -9.71 12.17 15.69
CA LYS A 172 -9.50 13.50 15.12
C LYS A 172 -8.26 13.47 14.22
N ILE A 173 -8.48 13.35 12.91
CA ILE A 173 -7.39 13.19 11.96
C ILE A 173 -7.20 14.44 11.11
N ASN A 174 -5.95 14.82 10.87
CA ASN A 174 -5.62 15.91 9.97
C ASN A 174 -5.99 15.55 8.51
N ARG A 175 -6.33 16.55 7.69
CA ARG A 175 -6.74 16.32 6.30
C ARG A 175 -5.71 15.59 5.41
N LYS A 176 -4.42 15.91 5.53
CA LYS A 176 -3.32 15.24 4.80
C LYS A 176 -3.24 13.76 5.17
N ASN A 177 -3.58 13.40 6.41
CA ASN A 177 -3.59 12.01 6.87
C ASN A 177 -4.85 11.26 6.43
N LEU A 178 -5.98 11.94 6.18
CA LEU A 178 -7.17 11.29 5.64
C LEU A 178 -6.89 10.61 4.29
N GLU A 179 -6.05 11.21 3.44
CA GLU A 179 -5.64 10.61 2.16
C GLU A 179 -4.79 9.35 2.38
N ASN A 180 -3.88 9.37 3.34
CA ASN A 180 -3.07 8.20 3.70
C ASN A 180 -3.95 7.09 4.31
N ILE A 181 -4.88 7.44 5.20
CA ILE A 181 -5.86 6.50 5.76
C ILE A 181 -6.69 5.90 4.64
N ALA A 182 -7.18 6.70 3.68
CA ALA A 182 -7.94 6.19 2.56
C ALA A 182 -7.13 5.16 1.74
N ALA A 183 -5.85 5.44 1.45
CA ALA A 183 -4.99 4.52 0.71
C ALA A 183 -4.75 3.20 1.44
N ILE A 184 -4.42 3.28 2.73
CA ILE A 184 -4.21 2.10 3.56
C ILE A 184 -5.52 1.31 3.70
N SER A 185 -6.64 1.99 3.90
CA SER A 185 -7.96 1.38 4.05
C SER A 185 -8.37 0.62 2.79
N VAL A 186 -8.19 1.20 1.60
CA VAL A 186 -8.44 0.50 0.32
C VAL A 186 -7.55 -0.72 0.20
N TYR A 187 -6.26 -0.59 0.50
CA TYR A 187 -5.34 -1.72 0.47
C TYR A 187 -5.83 -2.85 1.40
N ARG A 188 -6.22 -2.52 2.64
CA ARG A 188 -6.77 -3.50 3.59
C ARG A 188 -8.06 -4.14 3.10
N TYR A 189 -8.95 -3.35 2.50
CA TYR A 189 -10.20 -3.85 1.94
C TYR A 189 -9.95 -4.89 0.84
N VAL A 190 -9.05 -4.58 -0.11
CA VAL A 190 -8.65 -5.50 -1.19
C VAL A 190 -7.99 -6.75 -0.62
N GLU A 191 -7.01 -6.59 0.28
CA GLU A 191 -6.30 -7.70 0.92
C GLU A 191 -7.27 -8.64 1.64
N ASN A 192 -8.28 -8.10 2.32
CA ASN A 192 -9.27 -8.88 3.06
C ASN A 192 -10.25 -9.66 2.17
N GLN A 193 -10.37 -9.36 0.87
CA GLN A 193 -11.23 -10.15 -0.02
C GLN A 193 -10.63 -11.53 -0.34
N PHE A 194 -9.31 -11.69 -0.17
CA PHE A 194 -8.57 -12.85 -0.68
C PHE A 194 -7.68 -13.52 0.39
N ARG A 195 -7.96 -13.25 1.66
CA ARG A 195 -7.31 -13.91 2.81
C ARG A 195 -7.90 -15.29 3.07
#